data_AF-A0A818NP19-F1
#
_entry.id   AF-A0A818NP19-F1
#
_cell.length_a   1.000
_cell.length_b   1.000
_cell.length_c   1.000
_cell.angle_alpha   90.00
_cell.angle_beta   90.00
_cell.angle_gamma   90.00
#
_symmetry.space_group_name_H-M   'P 1'
#
loop_
_entity.id
_entity.type
_entity.pdbx_description
1 polymer ?
#
loop_
_entity_poly.entity_id
_entity_poly.type
_entity_poly.pdbx_seq_one_letter_code
_entity_poly.pdbx_strand_id
1 'polypeptide(L)'
;MLYDLKHISFDMYEAWFDDFVIFMSKLFAPVHVLRIKYHTGSDYLDPNDWEQLIKIRIPYLLTFDYEYHDKDITDYADDDFHTKINRFTSQFWIKHQWFFEFGINIDEESLHCSIHPYRYIRLESFLLIYPKNFLFRNIWLDIYKHSEIAKYFNKNLSDNIHQEHTNNSSLALLPIIQLCINSSSFDEQDQLFMNKFKSTFLSVPFTRLKISCEAIPIGMFVRIIHLLSNLDSLKVSSLSCIESDWLVKSDGETSFSTSINSKITNVNLDEMINMEQVHFLLHLCPCIQYFQVNISKHMNLKMLVRFILIQASTYNFDLRFLCLSIQNANEDMVRKLQKLIDTEKLLSNYMIKCIGNHILLKSD
;
A
#
# COMPACT_ATOMS: atom_id res chain seq x y z
N MET A 1 9.29 -32.32 24.35
CA MET A 1 9.33 -30.95 24.92
C MET A 1 9.53 -29.99 23.76
N LEU A 2 8.57 -29.07 23.56
CA LEU A 2 8.62 -28.04 22.51
C LEU A 2 8.72 -26.63 23.11
N TYR A 3 9.20 -26.51 24.36
CA TYR A 3 9.18 -25.25 25.12
C TYR A 3 10.00 -24.11 24.49
N ASP A 4 10.93 -24.43 23.58
CA ASP A 4 11.73 -23.43 22.87
C ASP A 4 11.21 -23.09 21.47
N LEU A 5 10.03 -23.60 21.09
CA LEU A 5 9.47 -23.39 19.77
C LEU A 5 8.91 -21.96 19.66
N LYS A 6 9.69 -21.07 19.05
CA LYS A 6 9.33 -19.66 18.83
C LYS A 6 8.68 -19.37 17.48
N HIS A 7 8.84 -20.29 16.53
CA HIS A 7 8.44 -20.11 15.14
C HIS A 7 7.64 -21.30 14.67
N ILE A 8 6.48 -21.02 14.09
CA ILE A 8 5.58 -22.05 13.56
C ILE A 8 5.04 -21.60 12.22
N SER A 9 4.99 -22.53 11.29
CA SER A 9 4.36 -22.35 10.00
C SER A 9 3.46 -23.55 9.72
N PHE A 10 2.22 -23.28 9.35
CA PHE A 10 1.28 -24.28 8.88
C PHE A 10 0.90 -24.00 7.43
N ASP A 11 0.79 -25.09 6.69
CA ASP A 11 0.19 -25.12 5.36
C ASP A 11 -0.97 -26.12 5.45
N MET A 12 -2.18 -25.58 5.48
CA MET A 12 -3.38 -26.29 5.87
C MET A 12 -4.37 -26.30 4.71
N TYR A 13 -4.82 -27.50 4.35
CA TYR A 13 -5.82 -27.70 3.30
C TYR A 13 -7.22 -27.84 3.90
N GLU A 14 -7.38 -28.69 4.92
CA GLU A 14 -8.68 -28.96 5.53
C GLU A 14 -8.50 -29.15 7.03
N ALA A 15 -8.79 -28.12 7.82
CA ALA A 15 -8.77 -28.19 9.27
C ALA A 15 -9.76 -27.20 9.83
N TRP A 16 -10.68 -27.63 10.70
CA TRP A 16 -11.64 -26.71 11.32
C TRP A 16 -10.93 -25.77 12.29
N PHE A 17 -11.39 -24.51 12.38
CA PHE A 17 -10.76 -23.52 13.26
C PHE A 17 -10.74 -24.00 14.72
N ASP A 18 -11.81 -24.63 15.19
CA ASP A 18 -11.91 -25.16 16.56
C ASP A 18 -10.85 -26.23 16.86
N ASP A 19 -10.60 -27.15 15.92
CA ASP A 19 -9.56 -28.16 16.06
C ASP A 19 -8.18 -27.53 16.10
N PHE A 20 -7.96 -26.50 15.26
CA PHE A 20 -6.73 -25.71 15.27
C PHE A 20 -6.54 -25.00 16.62
N VAL A 21 -7.59 -24.41 17.21
CA VAL A 21 -7.54 -23.78 18.54
C VAL A 21 -7.18 -24.79 19.62
N ILE A 22 -7.80 -25.97 19.61
CA ILE A 22 -7.50 -27.05 20.57
C ILE A 22 -6.03 -27.47 20.44
N PHE A 23 -5.54 -27.63 19.22
CA PHE A 23 -4.14 -27.94 18.96
C PHE A 23 -3.21 -26.82 19.46
N MET A 24 -3.54 -25.56 19.16
CA MET A 24 -2.75 -24.39 19.55
C MET A 24 -2.67 -24.22 21.07
N SER A 25 -3.72 -24.61 21.79
CA SER A 25 -3.81 -24.45 23.25
C SER A 25 -2.80 -25.29 24.05
N LYS A 26 -2.25 -26.37 23.48
CA LYS A 26 -1.47 -27.36 24.23
C LYS A 26 0.01 -27.04 24.33
N LEU A 27 0.60 -26.34 23.34
CA LEU A 27 2.06 -26.39 23.14
C LEU A 27 2.73 -25.06 22.75
N PHE A 28 1.98 -23.98 22.58
CA PHE A 28 2.46 -22.85 21.76
C PHE A 28 2.42 -21.47 22.42
N ALA A 29 2.23 -21.40 23.73
CA ALA A 29 2.36 -20.15 24.48
C ALA A 29 3.65 -19.34 24.17
N PRO A 30 4.86 -19.94 24.02
CA PRO A 30 6.08 -19.18 23.75
C PRO A 30 6.29 -18.79 22.27
N VAL A 31 5.31 -19.02 21.40
CA VAL A 31 5.43 -18.70 19.97
C VAL A 31 5.45 -17.18 19.76
N HIS A 32 6.43 -16.73 18.99
CA HIS A 32 6.59 -15.33 18.60
C HIS A 32 6.24 -15.09 17.14
N VAL A 33 6.31 -16.13 16.31
CA VAL A 33 5.96 -16.05 14.88
C VAL A 33 5.05 -17.20 14.52
N LEU A 34 3.88 -16.85 13.99
CA LEU A 34 2.90 -17.78 13.48
C LEU A 34 2.64 -17.44 12.03
N ARG A 35 2.82 -18.44 11.15
CA ARG A 35 2.54 -18.34 9.72
C ARG A 35 1.51 -19.38 9.34
N ILE A 36 0.50 -18.96 8.60
CA ILE A 36 -0.59 -19.83 8.21
C ILE A 36 -0.91 -19.57 6.76
N LYS A 37 -0.88 -20.64 5.96
CA LYS A 37 -1.44 -20.68 4.63
C LYS A 37 -2.65 -21.60 4.67
N TYR A 38 -3.78 -21.09 4.24
CA TYR A 38 -5.05 -21.80 4.26
C TYR A 38 -5.71 -21.73 2.89
N HIS A 39 -6.21 -22.87 2.42
CA HIS A 39 -6.64 -23.01 1.03
C HIS A 39 -8.16 -23.09 0.82
N THR A 40 -8.96 -23.42 1.84
CA THR A 40 -10.43 -23.57 1.67
C THR A 40 -11.21 -23.41 2.96
N GLY A 41 -12.22 -22.55 2.96
CA GLY A 41 -13.19 -22.44 4.07
C GLY A 41 -13.09 -21.11 4.81
N SER A 42 -14.25 -20.51 5.08
CA SER A 42 -14.36 -19.15 5.61
C SER A 42 -14.16 -19.05 7.12
N ASP A 43 -14.03 -20.18 7.83
CA ASP A 43 -13.90 -20.22 9.29
C ASP A 43 -12.66 -19.48 9.82
N TYR A 44 -11.60 -19.37 9.01
CA TYR A 44 -10.38 -18.65 9.40
C TYR A 44 -10.43 -17.15 9.08
N LEU A 45 -11.53 -16.65 8.53
CA LEU A 45 -11.68 -15.24 8.14
C LEU A 45 -12.33 -14.38 9.23
N ASP A 46 -12.71 -14.93 10.40
CA ASP A 46 -13.18 -14.11 11.52
C ASP A 46 -12.00 -13.57 12.35
N PRO A 47 -11.72 -12.25 12.31
CA PRO A 47 -10.66 -11.66 13.11
C PRO A 47 -10.90 -11.75 14.62
N ASN A 48 -12.14 -11.87 15.09
CA ASN A 48 -12.42 -11.98 16.52
C ASN A 48 -11.88 -13.29 17.09
N ASP A 49 -12.01 -14.37 16.33
CA ASP A 49 -11.56 -15.70 16.74
C ASP A 49 -10.03 -15.74 16.80
N TRP A 50 -9.36 -15.13 15.81
CA TRP A 50 -7.92 -14.89 15.85
C TRP A 50 -7.49 -14.03 17.03
N GLU A 51 -8.16 -12.90 17.27
CA GLU A 51 -7.84 -12.00 18.38
C GLU A 51 -7.98 -12.72 19.73
N GLN A 52 -9.03 -13.51 19.92
CA GLN A 52 -9.23 -14.31 21.13
C GLN A 52 -8.16 -15.39 21.30
N LEU A 53 -7.86 -16.14 20.23
CA LEU A 53 -6.82 -17.15 20.23
C LEU A 53 -5.47 -16.54 20.62
N ILE A 54 -5.12 -15.41 20.02
CA ILE A 54 -3.84 -14.73 20.25
C ILE A 54 -3.73 -14.24 21.69
N LYS A 55 -4.76 -13.52 22.18
CA LYS A 55 -4.77 -13.00 23.55
C LYS A 55 -4.69 -14.11 24.61
N ILE A 56 -5.37 -15.23 24.40
CA ILE A 56 -5.53 -16.26 25.43
C ILE A 56 -4.42 -17.32 25.35
N ARG A 57 -4.00 -17.71 24.15
CA ARG A 57 -3.15 -18.90 23.95
C ARG A 57 -1.74 -18.58 23.45
N ILE A 58 -1.54 -17.50 22.71
CA ILE A 58 -0.23 -17.11 22.16
C ILE A 58 0.07 -15.61 22.41
N PRO A 59 0.06 -15.15 23.67
CA PRO A 59 0.12 -13.73 24.00
C PRO A 59 1.46 -13.05 23.66
N TYR A 60 2.50 -13.83 23.35
CA TYR A 60 3.83 -13.34 22.97
C TYR A 60 4.02 -13.26 21.44
N LEU A 61 2.94 -13.41 20.66
CA LEU A 61 3.00 -13.35 19.21
C LEU A 61 3.39 -11.95 18.73
N LEU A 62 4.52 -11.85 18.05
CA LEU A 62 5.03 -10.61 17.46
C LEU A 62 4.73 -10.51 15.97
N THR A 63 4.64 -11.64 15.28
CA THR A 63 4.46 -11.71 13.83
C THR A 63 3.39 -12.73 13.52
N PHE A 64 2.33 -12.25 12.88
CA PHE A 64 1.23 -13.08 12.41
C PHE A 64 1.12 -12.93 10.90
N ASP A 65 1.61 -13.93 10.17
CA ASP A 65 1.49 -14.00 8.73
C ASP A 65 0.32 -14.94 8.40
N TYR A 66 -0.69 -14.44 7.71
CA TYR A 66 -1.84 -15.22 7.30
C TYR A 66 -2.07 -15.06 5.80
N GLU A 67 -2.30 -16.16 5.10
CA GLU A 67 -2.67 -16.19 3.68
C GLU A 67 -3.86 -17.15 3.51
N TYR A 68 -4.89 -16.66 2.86
CA TYR A 68 -6.10 -17.38 2.51
C TYR A 68 -6.33 -17.25 1.02
N HIS A 69 -6.58 -18.36 0.34
CA HIS A 69 -6.91 -18.38 -1.08
C HIS A 69 -8.26 -19.05 -1.27
N ASP A 70 -9.13 -18.46 -2.08
CA ASP A 70 -10.35 -19.10 -2.56
C ASP A 70 -10.45 -18.98 -4.07
N LYS A 71 -10.84 -20.07 -4.73
CA LYS A 71 -11.05 -20.14 -6.17
C LYS A 71 -12.50 -19.85 -6.57
N ASP A 72 -13.42 -19.72 -5.62
CA ASP A 72 -14.82 -19.48 -5.91
C ASP A 72 -15.30 -18.14 -5.36
N ILE A 73 -15.34 -17.10 -6.20
CA ILE A 73 -15.76 -15.76 -5.78
C ILE A 73 -17.31 -15.67 -5.58
N THR A 74 -18.09 -16.72 -5.82
CA THR A 74 -19.57 -16.58 -5.89
C THR A 74 -20.22 -16.11 -4.59
N ASP A 75 -19.60 -16.36 -3.43
CA ASP A 75 -20.22 -16.09 -2.10
C ASP A 75 -19.76 -14.79 -1.41
N TYR A 76 -18.86 -14.00 -2.01
CA TYR A 76 -18.18 -12.89 -1.32
C TYR A 76 -18.91 -11.54 -1.36
N ALA A 77 -20.17 -11.54 -1.79
CA ALA A 77 -21.02 -10.36 -1.83
C ALA A 77 -21.97 -10.25 -0.62
N ASP A 78 -21.90 -11.17 0.35
CA ASP A 78 -22.78 -11.17 1.53
C ASP A 78 -22.28 -10.24 2.66
N ASP A 79 -23.24 -9.70 3.41
CA ASP A 79 -23.05 -8.76 4.51
C ASP A 79 -22.20 -9.36 5.65
N ASP A 80 -22.27 -10.68 5.87
CA ASP A 80 -21.44 -11.38 6.87
C ASP A 80 -19.95 -11.25 6.55
N PHE A 81 -19.59 -11.41 5.27
CA PHE A 81 -18.21 -11.30 4.81
C PHE A 81 -17.65 -9.89 5.01
N HIS A 82 -18.43 -8.87 4.64
CA HIS A 82 -18.02 -7.46 4.82
C HIS A 82 -17.86 -7.12 6.30
N THR A 83 -18.78 -7.62 7.14
CA THR A 83 -18.73 -7.42 8.59
C THR A 83 -17.47 -8.05 9.18
N LYS A 84 -17.08 -9.24 8.74
CA LYS A 84 -15.84 -9.91 9.16
C LYS A 84 -14.60 -9.11 8.75
N ILE A 85 -14.49 -8.67 7.49
CA ILE A 85 -13.34 -7.86 7.04
C ILE A 85 -13.21 -6.59 7.87
N ASN A 86 -14.32 -5.89 8.14
CA ASN A 86 -14.30 -4.61 8.83
C ASN A 86 -13.73 -4.72 10.25
N ARG A 87 -13.81 -5.88 10.89
CA ARG A 87 -13.26 -6.11 12.23
C ARG A 87 -11.72 -6.18 12.25
N PHE A 88 -11.04 -6.35 11.11
CA PHE A 88 -9.57 -6.17 11.03
C PHE A 88 -9.13 -4.71 11.25
N THR A 89 -10.07 -3.77 11.38
CA THR A 89 -9.79 -2.39 11.83
C THR A 89 -9.81 -2.21 13.36
N SER A 90 -9.98 -3.27 14.14
CA SER A 90 -10.01 -3.15 15.60
C SER A 90 -8.69 -2.62 16.17
N GLN A 91 -8.74 -2.02 17.36
CA GLN A 91 -7.55 -1.52 18.06
C GLN A 91 -6.50 -2.61 18.30
N PHE A 92 -6.90 -3.88 18.35
CA PHE A 92 -5.96 -4.99 18.47
C PHE A 92 -5.07 -5.07 17.22
N TRP A 93 -5.65 -5.16 16.02
CA TRP A 93 -4.92 -5.26 14.75
C TRP A 93 -4.05 -4.03 14.47
N ILE A 94 -4.59 -2.84 14.75
CA ILE A 94 -3.88 -1.56 14.59
C ILE A 94 -2.63 -1.52 15.48
N LYS A 95 -2.75 -1.86 16.77
CA LYS A 95 -1.63 -1.83 17.73
C LYS A 95 -0.50 -2.79 17.34
N HIS A 96 -0.84 -3.93 16.76
CA HIS A 96 0.16 -4.89 16.28
C HIS A 96 0.74 -4.55 14.91
N GLN A 97 0.19 -3.54 14.22
CA GLN A 97 0.55 -3.20 12.83
C GLN A 97 0.42 -4.39 11.88
N TRP A 98 -0.60 -5.21 12.10
CA TRP A 98 -0.95 -6.35 11.27
C TRP A 98 -2.04 -5.91 10.29
N PHE A 99 -1.64 -5.70 9.04
CA PHE A 99 -2.49 -5.06 8.05
C PHE A 99 -3.19 -6.11 7.19
N PHE A 100 -4.50 -5.95 7.04
CA PHE A 100 -5.32 -6.82 6.21
C PHE A 100 -5.25 -6.38 4.74
N GLU A 101 -5.05 -7.34 3.86
CA GLU A 101 -5.08 -7.20 2.42
C GLU A 101 -6.16 -8.10 1.83
N PHE A 102 -7.01 -7.50 1.03
CA PHE A 102 -8.02 -8.18 0.23
C PHE A 102 -7.61 -8.13 -1.24
N GLY A 103 -7.20 -9.27 -1.79
CA GLY A 103 -6.77 -9.46 -3.16
C GLY A 103 -7.85 -10.10 -4.01
N ILE A 104 -8.02 -9.57 -5.21
CA ILE A 104 -8.83 -10.16 -6.27
C ILE A 104 -7.92 -10.42 -7.46
N ASN A 105 -7.95 -11.64 -7.99
CA ASN A 105 -7.35 -11.99 -9.27
C ASN A 105 -8.49 -12.20 -10.27
N ILE A 106 -8.60 -11.30 -11.24
CA ILE A 106 -9.68 -11.32 -12.23
C ILE A 106 -9.51 -12.51 -13.18
N ASP A 107 -8.29 -12.77 -13.65
CA ASP A 107 -8.03 -13.79 -14.67
C ASP A 107 -8.23 -15.20 -14.13
N GLU A 108 -7.92 -15.41 -12.86
CA GLU A 108 -8.10 -16.70 -12.18
C GLU A 108 -9.48 -16.84 -11.53
N GLU A 109 -10.31 -15.80 -11.60
CA GLU A 109 -11.54 -15.67 -10.81
C GLU A 109 -11.32 -16.11 -9.35
N SER A 110 -10.20 -15.67 -8.75
CA SER A 110 -9.82 -16.06 -7.41
C SER A 110 -9.74 -14.86 -6.45
N LEU A 111 -9.90 -15.16 -5.18
CA LEU A 111 -9.81 -14.22 -4.08
C LEU A 111 -8.68 -14.66 -3.15
N HIS A 112 -7.97 -13.68 -2.63
CA HIS A 112 -6.91 -13.91 -1.66
C HIS A 112 -7.07 -12.93 -0.51
N CYS A 113 -7.05 -13.40 0.73
CA CYS A 113 -6.94 -12.53 1.89
C CYS A 113 -5.60 -12.78 2.56
N SER A 114 -4.94 -11.73 3.02
CA SER A 114 -3.74 -11.92 3.81
C SER A 114 -3.55 -10.88 4.89
N ILE A 115 -2.74 -11.26 5.85
CA ILE A 115 -2.25 -10.38 6.90
C ILE A 115 -0.75 -10.46 6.84
N HIS A 116 -0.13 -9.31 6.58
CA HIS A 116 1.31 -9.20 6.51
C HIS A 116 1.80 -8.14 7.49
N PRO A 117 2.48 -8.53 8.57
CA PRO A 117 3.26 -7.61 9.36
C PRO A 117 4.38 -7.07 8.45
N TYR A 118 4.63 -5.77 8.52
CA TYR A 118 5.79 -5.13 7.88
C TYR A 118 5.75 -4.92 6.37
N ARG A 119 4.67 -5.28 5.68
CA ARG A 119 4.56 -5.03 4.22
C ARG A 119 4.68 -3.55 3.84
N TYR A 120 4.39 -2.64 4.78
CA TYR A 120 4.43 -1.20 4.56
C TYR A 120 5.43 -0.48 5.47
N ILE A 121 6.59 -1.06 5.76
CA ILE A 121 7.71 -0.24 6.27
C ILE A 121 8.00 0.84 5.20
N ARG A 122 7.39 2.02 5.34
CA ARG A 122 7.47 3.12 4.38
C ARG A 122 8.92 3.63 4.32
N LEU A 123 9.34 4.09 3.15
CA LEU A 123 10.58 4.87 2.97
C LEU A 123 10.61 6.14 3.83
N GLU A 124 9.45 6.68 4.23
CA GLU A 124 9.35 7.81 5.18
C GLU A 124 10.01 7.50 6.53
N SER A 125 9.92 6.25 7.00
CA SER A 125 10.64 5.76 8.18
C SER A 125 12.17 5.87 7.98
N PHE A 126 12.65 5.71 6.76
CA PHE A 126 14.07 5.87 6.44
C PHE A 126 14.49 7.34 6.30
N LEU A 127 13.57 8.28 6.07
CA LEU A 127 13.89 9.71 5.96
C LEU A 127 13.82 10.46 7.29
N LEU A 128 12.96 10.01 8.22
CA LEU A 128 12.82 10.61 9.54
C LEU A 128 13.95 10.23 10.52
N ILE A 129 14.71 9.16 10.25
CA ILE A 129 15.65 8.57 11.23
C ILE A 129 17.13 9.02 11.04
N TYR A 130 17.48 9.78 9.99
CA TYR A 130 18.88 10.18 9.77
C TYR A 130 19.13 11.67 10.04
N PRO A 131 19.54 12.06 11.27
CA PRO A 131 20.23 13.31 11.47
C PRO A 131 21.58 13.29 10.72
N LYS A 132 21.98 14.47 10.23
CA LYS A 132 23.03 14.80 9.24
C LYS A 132 24.45 14.20 9.40
N ASN A 133 24.74 13.32 10.37
CA ASN A 133 26.13 13.00 10.78
C ASN A 133 26.53 11.52 10.83
N PHE A 134 25.92 10.61 10.06
CA PHE A 134 26.38 9.21 10.04
C PHE A 134 26.80 8.74 8.63
N LEU A 135 28.11 8.49 8.48
CA LEU A 135 28.73 7.82 7.34
C LEU A 135 28.40 6.33 7.40
N PHE A 136 27.66 5.80 6.42
CA PHE A 136 27.67 4.36 6.15
C PHE A 136 27.72 4.05 4.65
N ARG A 137 28.87 3.52 4.23
CA ARG A 137 29.17 3.11 2.85
C ARG A 137 28.76 1.65 2.55
N ASN A 138 28.19 0.90 3.50
CA ASN A 138 28.07 -0.57 3.37
C ASN A 138 26.70 -1.20 3.72
N ILE A 139 25.58 -0.47 3.81
CA ILE A 139 24.24 -1.06 4.08
C ILE A 139 23.50 -1.43 2.77
N TRP A 140 24.21 -1.57 1.66
CA TRP A 140 23.59 -1.82 0.34
C TRP A 140 23.34 -3.31 0.03
N LEU A 141 23.82 -4.24 0.86
CA LEU A 141 23.68 -5.68 0.63
C LEU A 141 22.68 -6.41 1.55
N ASP A 142 22.14 -5.74 2.58
CA ASP A 142 21.19 -6.37 3.52
C ASP A 142 19.73 -5.92 3.33
N ILE A 143 19.45 -5.08 2.33
CA ILE A 143 18.08 -4.67 1.97
C ILE A 143 17.23 -5.88 1.50
N TYR A 144 17.86 -7.02 1.16
CA TYR A 144 17.16 -8.28 0.87
C TYR A 144 16.93 -9.20 2.09
N LYS A 145 17.37 -8.82 3.31
CA LYS A 145 17.10 -9.55 4.56
C LYS A 145 16.14 -8.77 5.46
N HIS A 146 14.93 -8.55 4.97
CA HIS A 146 13.85 -7.79 5.60
C HIS A 146 13.23 -8.39 6.90
N SER A 147 13.93 -9.25 7.66
CA SER A 147 13.40 -9.77 8.93
C SER A 147 14.11 -9.25 10.18
N GLU A 148 15.42 -9.05 10.17
CA GLU A 148 16.16 -8.70 11.40
C GLU A 148 16.10 -7.20 11.74
N ILE A 149 16.09 -6.33 10.72
CA ILE A 149 15.98 -4.88 10.91
C ILE A 149 14.58 -4.51 11.41
N ALA A 150 13.53 -5.10 10.83
CA ALA A 150 12.14 -4.93 11.29
C ALA A 150 11.94 -5.43 12.74
N LYS A 151 12.56 -6.57 13.11
CA LYS A 151 12.57 -7.08 14.49
C LYS A 151 13.28 -6.16 15.47
N TYR A 152 14.44 -5.61 15.10
CA TYR A 152 15.18 -4.66 15.94
C TYR A 152 14.40 -3.37 16.18
N PHE A 153 13.73 -2.86 15.15
CA PHE A 153 12.90 -1.65 15.28
C PHE A 153 11.68 -1.87 16.18
N ASN A 154 11.01 -3.03 16.11
CA ASN A 154 9.84 -3.29 16.96
C ASN A 154 10.17 -3.58 18.41
N LYS A 155 11.33 -4.18 18.71
CA LYS A 155 11.78 -4.28 20.10
C LYS A 155 11.90 -2.88 20.71
N ASN A 156 12.51 -1.93 19.99
CA ASN A 156 12.63 -0.55 20.46
C ASN A 156 11.29 0.21 20.42
N LEU A 157 10.39 -0.09 19.48
CA LEU A 157 9.07 0.55 19.40
C LEU A 157 8.14 0.06 20.52
N SER A 158 8.12 -1.24 20.83
CA SER A 158 7.33 -1.79 21.95
C SER A 158 7.86 -1.33 23.30
N ASP A 159 9.19 -1.27 23.45
CA ASP A 159 9.83 -0.81 24.68
C ASP A 159 9.57 0.70 24.91
N ASN A 160 9.47 1.51 23.84
CA ASN A 160 9.11 2.93 23.93
C ASN A 160 7.61 3.17 24.14
N ILE A 161 6.72 2.37 23.55
CA ILE A 161 5.27 2.47 23.78
C ILE A 161 4.91 2.16 25.24
N HIS A 162 5.68 1.29 25.91
CA HIS A 162 5.52 1.05 27.34
C HIS A 162 6.08 2.18 28.23
N GLN A 163 6.97 3.05 27.71
CA GLN A 163 7.55 4.17 28.47
C GLN A 163 6.90 5.54 28.20
N GLU A 164 6.23 5.75 27.06
CA GLU A 164 5.65 7.07 26.68
C GLU A 164 4.16 7.26 27.03
N HIS A 165 3.63 6.56 28.03
CA HIS A 165 2.25 6.80 28.50
C HIS A 165 2.05 8.12 29.28
N THR A 166 3.01 9.06 29.24
CA THR A 166 2.84 10.41 29.76
C THR A 166 3.32 11.46 28.76
N ASN A 167 2.33 12.08 28.09
CA ASN A 167 2.36 13.39 27.41
C ASN A 167 2.39 13.41 25.86
N ASN A 168 1.17 13.59 25.30
CA ASN A 168 0.80 14.51 24.23
C ASN A 168 1.55 14.49 22.89
N SER A 169 1.31 13.44 22.10
CA SER A 169 0.65 13.53 20.78
C SER A 169 0.56 12.12 20.20
N SER A 170 -0.49 11.38 20.57
CA SER A 170 -0.76 10.09 19.95
C SER A 170 -1.06 10.34 18.47
N LEU A 171 -0.08 10.12 17.59
CA LEU A 171 -0.33 9.86 16.18
C LEU A 171 -1.32 8.70 16.15
N ALA A 172 -2.60 9.01 15.95
CA ALA A 172 -3.64 7.99 15.87
C ALA A 172 -3.28 7.09 14.70
N LEU A 173 -2.83 5.87 14.99
CA LEU A 173 -2.58 4.86 13.98
C LEU A 173 -3.94 4.59 13.31
N LEU A 174 -4.05 4.96 12.03
CA LEU A 174 -5.24 4.69 11.25
C LEU A 174 -5.27 3.21 10.86
N PRO A 175 -6.45 2.57 10.83
CA PRO A 175 -6.57 1.23 10.29
C PRO A 175 -6.12 1.21 8.84
N ILE A 176 -5.29 0.23 8.49
CA ILE A 176 -4.88 0.02 7.10
C ILE A 176 -5.53 -1.27 6.62
N ILE A 177 -6.47 -1.09 5.70
CA ILE A 177 -7.04 -2.15 4.87
C ILE A 177 -6.68 -1.82 3.43
N GLN A 178 -6.07 -2.79 2.74
CA GLN A 178 -5.69 -2.66 1.33
C GLN A 178 -6.55 -3.55 0.44
N LEU A 179 -7.02 -2.98 -0.66
CA LEU A 179 -7.55 -3.70 -1.82
C LEU A 179 -6.43 -3.90 -2.84
N CYS A 180 -6.20 -5.13 -3.26
CA CYS A 180 -5.32 -5.52 -4.35
C CYS A 180 -6.17 -6.06 -5.50
N ILE A 181 -5.98 -5.54 -6.71
CA ILE A 181 -6.63 -6.06 -7.91
C ILE A 181 -5.52 -6.46 -8.88
N ASN A 182 -5.50 -7.72 -9.26
CA ASN A 182 -4.54 -8.28 -10.21
C ASN A 182 -5.29 -8.77 -11.45
N SER A 183 -4.76 -8.43 -12.62
CA SER A 183 -5.23 -8.95 -13.91
C SER A 183 -4.18 -8.72 -14.98
N SER A 184 -4.04 -9.65 -15.92
CA SER A 184 -3.23 -9.48 -17.12
C SER A 184 -3.84 -8.45 -18.08
N SER A 185 -5.16 -8.37 -18.16
CA SER A 185 -5.86 -7.49 -19.10
C SER A 185 -7.24 -7.12 -18.57
N PHE A 186 -7.55 -5.82 -18.55
CA PHE A 186 -8.93 -5.36 -18.37
C PHE A 186 -9.58 -5.18 -19.74
N ASP A 187 -10.67 -5.88 -19.97
CA ASP A 187 -11.52 -5.77 -21.17
C ASP A 187 -12.84 -5.05 -20.82
N GLU A 188 -13.54 -4.51 -21.81
CA GLU A 188 -14.83 -3.83 -21.57
C GLU A 188 -15.92 -4.76 -20.96
N GLN A 189 -15.73 -6.09 -20.99
CA GLN A 189 -16.60 -7.05 -20.30
C GLN A 189 -16.47 -7.03 -18.76
N ASP A 190 -15.52 -6.27 -18.21
CA ASP A 190 -15.27 -6.12 -16.76
C ASP A 190 -16.37 -5.35 -16.01
N GLN A 191 -17.45 -4.98 -16.70
CA GLN A 191 -18.67 -4.51 -16.06
C GLN A 191 -19.25 -5.58 -15.11
N LEU A 192 -19.08 -6.86 -15.44
CA LEU A 192 -19.44 -7.98 -14.54
C LEU A 192 -18.62 -7.97 -13.26
N PHE A 193 -17.29 -7.74 -13.36
CA PHE A 193 -16.41 -7.58 -12.20
C PHE A 193 -16.88 -6.43 -11.31
N MET A 194 -17.14 -5.25 -11.89
CA MET A 194 -17.59 -4.10 -11.11
C MET A 194 -18.89 -4.39 -10.39
N ASN A 195 -19.86 -5.03 -11.06
CA ASN A 195 -21.12 -5.38 -10.45
C ASN A 195 -20.96 -6.41 -9.33
N LYS A 196 -20.09 -7.41 -9.51
CA LYS A 196 -19.82 -8.47 -8.54
C LYS A 196 -19.22 -7.92 -7.24
N PHE A 197 -18.28 -6.98 -7.32
CA PHE A 197 -17.57 -6.45 -6.15
C PHE A 197 -18.06 -5.10 -5.65
N LYS A 198 -19.09 -4.52 -6.29
CA LYS A 198 -19.61 -3.20 -5.94
C LYS A 198 -19.99 -3.09 -4.46
N SER A 199 -20.69 -4.10 -3.92
CA SER A 199 -21.09 -4.11 -2.51
C SER A 199 -19.86 -4.11 -1.61
N THR A 200 -18.89 -5.00 -1.87
CA THR A 200 -17.63 -5.07 -1.12
C THR A 200 -16.86 -3.75 -1.13
N PHE A 201 -16.74 -3.08 -2.28
CA PHE A 201 -16.04 -1.79 -2.38
C PHE A 201 -16.72 -0.67 -1.58
N LEU A 202 -18.04 -0.70 -1.46
CA LEU A 202 -18.81 0.28 -0.70
C LEU A 202 -18.84 -0.02 0.80
N SER A 203 -18.89 -1.30 1.17
CA SER A 203 -19.06 -1.77 2.56
C SER A 203 -17.75 -1.83 3.35
N VAL A 204 -16.63 -2.07 2.68
CA VAL A 204 -15.32 -2.20 3.32
C VAL A 204 -14.57 -0.86 3.24
N PRO A 205 -14.06 -0.31 4.35
CA PRO A 205 -13.37 0.98 4.38
C PRO A 205 -11.93 0.83 3.91
N PHE A 206 -11.74 0.44 2.65
CA PHE A 206 -10.42 0.35 2.03
C PHE A 206 -9.72 1.71 2.07
N THR A 207 -8.56 1.72 2.71
CA THR A 207 -7.69 2.91 2.81
C THR A 207 -6.63 2.92 1.74
N ARG A 208 -6.29 1.75 1.17
CA ARG A 208 -5.26 1.61 0.14
C ARG A 208 -5.76 0.78 -1.03
N LEU A 209 -5.30 1.14 -2.22
CA LEU A 209 -5.61 0.46 -3.46
C LEU A 209 -4.30 0.17 -4.18
N LYS A 210 -4.10 -1.09 -4.55
CA LYS A 210 -3.05 -1.55 -5.42
C LYS A 210 -3.67 -2.23 -6.63
N ILE A 211 -3.44 -1.68 -7.82
CA ILE A 211 -3.85 -2.30 -9.08
C ILE A 211 -2.60 -2.77 -9.80
N SER A 212 -2.48 -4.07 -10.00
CA SER A 212 -1.42 -4.70 -10.77
C SER A 212 -2.01 -5.27 -12.05
N CYS A 213 -2.07 -4.40 -13.06
CA CYS A 213 -2.43 -4.71 -14.43
C CYS A 213 -1.49 -3.99 -15.40
N GLU A 214 -1.27 -4.60 -16.57
CA GLU A 214 -0.41 -4.09 -17.64
C GLU A 214 -0.94 -2.76 -18.23
N ALA A 215 -2.25 -2.57 -18.31
CA ALA A 215 -2.84 -1.32 -18.80
C ALA A 215 -4.31 -1.21 -18.38
N ILE A 216 -4.60 -0.75 -17.16
CA ILE A 216 -6.01 -0.55 -16.77
C ILE A 216 -6.64 0.61 -17.57
N PRO A 217 -7.83 0.41 -18.19
CA PRO A 217 -8.59 1.48 -18.81
C PRO A 217 -8.94 2.58 -17.81
N ILE A 218 -8.75 3.84 -18.21
CA ILE A 218 -8.99 5.01 -17.35
C ILE A 218 -10.42 5.03 -16.79
N GLY A 219 -11.42 4.71 -17.61
CA GLY A 219 -12.81 4.66 -17.16
C GLY A 219 -13.04 3.65 -16.03
N MET A 220 -12.39 2.49 -16.10
CA MET A 220 -12.45 1.46 -15.05
C MET A 220 -11.73 1.91 -13.79
N PHE A 221 -10.50 2.42 -13.94
CA PHE A 221 -9.69 2.95 -12.85
C PHE A 221 -10.45 4.01 -12.03
N VAL A 222 -11.08 4.96 -12.73
CA VAL A 222 -11.87 6.02 -12.12
C VAL A 222 -13.10 5.45 -11.39
N ARG A 223 -13.83 4.50 -11.99
CA ARG A 223 -14.99 3.86 -11.35
C ARG A 223 -14.59 3.14 -10.05
N ILE A 224 -13.46 2.43 -10.05
CA ILE A 224 -12.93 1.77 -8.85
C ILE A 224 -12.65 2.81 -7.77
N ILE A 225 -11.89 3.86 -8.08
CA ILE A 225 -11.54 4.91 -7.10
C ILE A 225 -12.78 5.59 -6.53
N HIS A 226 -13.80 5.83 -7.36
CA HIS A 226 -15.06 6.44 -6.94
C HIS A 226 -15.82 5.60 -5.91
N LEU A 227 -15.72 4.27 -5.99
CA LEU A 227 -16.38 3.38 -5.02
C LEU A 227 -15.62 3.30 -3.69
N LEU A 228 -14.33 3.69 -3.65
CA LEU A 228 -13.46 3.58 -2.47
C LEU A 228 -13.33 4.93 -1.75
N SER A 229 -14.36 5.30 -0.98
CA SER A 229 -14.49 6.62 -0.35
C SER A 229 -13.44 6.96 0.74
N ASN A 230 -12.71 5.97 1.25
CA ASN A 230 -11.72 6.13 2.33
C ASN A 230 -10.27 6.05 1.85
N LEU A 231 -10.05 6.02 0.53
CA LEU A 231 -8.72 5.85 -0.05
C LEU A 231 -7.78 7.02 0.29
N ASP A 232 -6.63 6.72 0.89
CA ASP A 232 -5.53 7.65 1.17
C ASP A 232 -4.27 7.36 0.35
N SER A 233 -4.19 6.16 -0.21
CA SER A 233 -3.02 5.66 -0.91
C SER A 233 -3.43 4.85 -2.13
N LEU A 234 -2.76 5.15 -3.23
CA LEU A 234 -2.99 4.56 -4.54
C LEU A 234 -1.67 4.07 -5.11
N LYS A 235 -1.66 2.82 -5.55
CA LYS A 235 -0.58 2.23 -6.33
C LYS A 235 -1.17 1.61 -7.59
N VAL A 236 -0.65 1.99 -8.74
CA VAL A 236 -1.05 1.42 -10.03
C VAL A 236 0.18 1.01 -10.79
N SER A 237 0.16 -0.22 -11.34
CA SER A 237 1.31 -0.72 -12.08
C SER A 237 1.47 0.02 -13.40
N SER A 238 0.39 0.11 -14.19
CA SER A 238 0.36 0.87 -15.44
C SER A 238 -1.07 1.31 -15.76
N LEU A 239 -1.20 2.38 -16.53
CA LEU A 239 -2.47 2.91 -17.03
C LEU A 239 -2.52 2.73 -18.56
N SER A 240 -3.71 2.63 -19.14
CA SER A 240 -3.83 2.70 -20.60
C SER A 240 -3.37 4.07 -21.12
N CYS A 241 -3.05 4.16 -22.42
CA CYS A 241 -2.83 5.45 -23.06
C CYS A 241 -4.08 6.33 -22.91
N ILE A 242 -3.88 7.56 -22.46
CA ILE A 242 -4.95 8.55 -22.39
C ILE A 242 -5.05 9.20 -23.77
N GLU A 243 -6.14 8.94 -24.48
CA GLU A 243 -6.46 9.70 -25.67
C GLU A 243 -6.62 11.17 -25.30
N SER A 244 -6.02 12.08 -26.07
CA SER A 244 -6.07 13.53 -25.83
C SER A 244 -7.49 14.08 -25.67
N ASP A 245 -8.47 13.40 -26.25
CA ASP A 245 -9.89 13.73 -26.21
C ASP A 245 -10.51 13.61 -24.81
N TRP A 246 -9.90 12.83 -23.90
CA TRP A 246 -10.37 12.69 -22.51
C TRP A 246 -10.35 14.00 -21.73
N LEU A 247 -9.40 14.90 -22.04
CA LEU A 247 -9.30 16.20 -21.38
C LEU A 247 -10.26 17.25 -21.94
N VAL A 248 -10.82 17.01 -23.13
CA VAL A 248 -11.58 18.03 -23.89
C VAL A 248 -13.09 17.76 -23.88
N LYS A 249 -13.53 16.50 -23.72
CA LYS A 249 -14.95 16.11 -23.85
C LYS A 249 -15.74 16.01 -22.53
N SER A 250 -15.16 16.34 -21.38
CA SER A 250 -15.85 16.22 -20.08
C SER A 250 -16.92 17.29 -19.79
N ASP A 251 -17.23 18.17 -20.75
CA ASP A 251 -18.25 19.22 -20.61
C ASP A 251 -19.70 18.73 -20.84
N GLY A 252 -19.91 17.47 -21.23
CA GLY A 252 -21.23 16.88 -21.44
C GLY A 252 -21.50 15.67 -20.56
N GLU A 253 -22.17 15.87 -19.42
CA GLU A 253 -22.92 14.87 -18.64
C GLU A 253 -22.16 13.82 -17.79
N THR A 254 -20.82 13.73 -17.85
CA THR A 254 -20.01 13.10 -16.78
C THR A 254 -18.86 14.01 -16.38
N SER A 255 -19.24 15.09 -15.70
CA SER A 255 -18.35 16.07 -15.10
C SER A 255 -17.43 15.42 -14.06
N PHE A 256 -16.25 14.97 -14.50
CA PHE A 256 -15.11 14.62 -13.63
C PHE A 256 -14.51 15.84 -12.90
N SER A 257 -15.15 17.01 -12.99
CA SER A 257 -14.74 18.25 -12.34
C SER A 257 -14.93 18.27 -10.81
N THR A 258 -15.30 17.15 -10.20
CA THR A 258 -15.10 16.95 -8.75
C THR A 258 -13.99 15.93 -8.57
N SER A 259 -12.88 16.36 -7.99
CA SER A 259 -11.81 15.49 -7.52
C SER A 259 -12.40 14.26 -6.81
N ILE A 260 -12.26 13.10 -7.43
CA ILE A 260 -13.09 11.92 -7.14
C ILE A 260 -12.80 11.37 -5.74
N ASN A 261 -11.59 11.59 -5.25
CA ASN A 261 -11.26 11.37 -3.85
C ASN A 261 -10.17 12.34 -3.39
N SER A 262 -10.59 13.39 -2.70
CA SER A 262 -9.70 14.44 -2.16
C SER A 262 -8.81 13.96 -1.01
N LYS A 263 -8.90 12.70 -0.56
CA LYS A 263 -8.09 12.21 0.56
C LYS A 263 -6.82 11.47 0.13
N ILE A 264 -6.66 11.19 -1.17
CA ILE A 264 -5.49 10.48 -1.68
C ILE A 264 -4.26 11.38 -1.55
N THR A 265 -3.36 11.00 -0.65
CA THR A 265 -2.11 11.72 -0.36
C THR A 265 -0.90 10.99 -0.93
N ASN A 266 -1.00 9.68 -1.18
CA ASN A 266 0.11 8.86 -1.67
C ASN A 266 -0.26 8.23 -3.01
N VAL A 267 0.51 8.52 -4.06
CA VAL A 267 0.29 7.94 -5.39
C VAL A 267 1.60 7.36 -5.90
N ASN A 268 1.55 6.11 -6.37
CA ASN A 268 2.67 5.40 -6.98
C ASN A 268 2.27 4.83 -8.35
N LEU A 269 3.02 5.18 -9.38
CA LEU A 269 2.91 4.66 -10.75
C LEU A 269 4.17 3.83 -11.08
N ASP A 270 4.04 2.49 -11.15
CA ASP A 270 5.20 1.59 -11.36
C ASP A 270 5.73 1.60 -12.80
N GLU A 271 4.93 1.98 -13.79
CA GLU A 271 5.33 2.08 -15.19
C GLU A 271 4.61 3.27 -15.83
N MET A 272 5.41 4.27 -16.22
CA MET A 272 4.92 5.44 -16.92
C MET A 272 5.16 5.27 -18.42
N ILE A 273 4.07 5.31 -19.19
CA ILE A 273 4.10 5.25 -20.65
C ILE A 273 4.29 6.64 -21.24
N ASN A 274 3.55 7.63 -20.73
CA ASN A 274 3.55 8.99 -21.27
C ASN A 274 3.25 10.07 -20.21
N MET A 275 3.42 11.34 -20.57
CA MET A 275 3.20 12.50 -19.68
C MET A 275 1.73 12.64 -19.26
N GLU A 276 0.83 12.24 -20.13
CA GLU A 276 -0.61 12.36 -19.96
C GLU A 276 -1.09 11.54 -18.75
N GLN A 277 -0.48 10.40 -18.46
CA GLN A 277 -0.76 9.59 -17.27
C GLN A 277 -0.45 10.34 -15.97
N VAL A 278 0.70 11.01 -15.93
CA VAL A 278 1.08 11.83 -14.78
C VAL A 278 0.14 13.02 -14.64
N HIS A 279 -0.20 13.69 -15.75
CA HIS A 279 -1.17 14.78 -15.75
C HIS A 279 -2.52 14.33 -15.17
N PHE A 280 -3.03 13.20 -15.65
CA PHE A 280 -4.28 12.62 -15.21
C PHE A 280 -4.27 12.28 -13.71
N LEU A 281 -3.23 11.63 -13.21
CA LEU A 281 -3.13 11.29 -11.78
C LEU A 281 -3.05 12.53 -10.88
N LEU A 282 -2.29 13.54 -11.29
CA LEU A 282 -2.21 14.82 -10.58
C LEU A 282 -3.57 15.53 -10.54
N HIS A 283 -4.35 15.45 -11.62
CA HIS A 283 -5.69 16.03 -11.65
C HIS A 283 -6.70 15.22 -10.81
N LEU A 284 -6.61 13.89 -10.87
CA LEU A 284 -7.50 12.98 -10.15
C LEU A 284 -7.33 13.08 -8.63
N CYS A 285 -6.09 13.29 -8.17
CA CYS A 285 -5.71 13.28 -6.76
C CYS A 285 -5.12 14.65 -6.35
N PRO A 286 -5.93 15.68 -6.11
CA PRO A 286 -5.43 17.04 -5.87
C PRO A 286 -4.74 17.21 -4.51
N CYS A 287 -4.83 16.22 -3.61
CA CYS A 287 -4.20 16.28 -2.29
C CYS A 287 -2.94 15.41 -2.18
N ILE A 288 -2.33 15.06 -3.32
CA ILE A 288 -1.07 14.32 -3.34
C ILE A 288 0.00 15.08 -2.54
N GLN A 289 0.58 14.36 -1.57
CA GLN A 289 1.75 14.78 -0.80
C GLN A 289 2.99 13.95 -1.16
N TYR A 290 2.79 12.68 -1.51
CA TYR A 290 3.83 11.77 -1.98
C TYR A 290 3.48 11.26 -3.37
N PHE A 291 4.32 11.59 -4.34
CA PHE A 291 4.22 11.06 -5.70
C PHE A 291 5.45 10.25 -6.05
N GLN A 292 5.25 8.99 -6.42
CA GLN A 292 6.29 8.12 -6.94
C GLN A 292 5.97 7.71 -8.37
N VAL A 293 6.98 7.78 -9.24
CA VAL A 293 6.86 7.35 -10.63
C VAL A 293 8.13 6.64 -11.07
N ASN A 294 7.96 5.53 -11.78
CA ASN A 294 9.06 4.86 -12.47
C ASN A 294 9.19 5.37 -13.90
N ILE A 295 10.40 5.80 -14.25
CA ILE A 295 10.66 6.53 -15.47
C ILE A 295 11.27 5.59 -16.50
N SER A 296 10.62 5.48 -17.66
CA SER A 296 11.14 4.71 -18.79
C SER A 296 12.42 5.34 -19.36
N LYS A 297 13.28 4.52 -19.96
CA LYS A 297 14.60 4.96 -20.47
C LYS A 297 14.54 6.08 -21.52
N HIS A 298 13.42 6.17 -22.24
CA HIS A 298 13.24 7.13 -23.33
C HIS A 298 12.63 8.45 -22.85
N MET A 299 12.22 8.53 -21.59
CA MET A 299 11.53 9.70 -21.06
C MET A 299 12.49 10.85 -20.77
N ASN A 300 12.11 12.07 -21.16
CA ASN A 300 12.89 13.25 -20.83
C ASN A 300 12.64 13.65 -19.37
N LEU A 301 13.52 13.17 -18.49
CA LEU A 301 13.49 13.42 -17.05
C LEU A 301 13.31 14.91 -16.68
N LYS A 302 14.00 15.83 -17.39
CA LYS A 302 13.90 17.26 -17.11
C LYS A 302 12.50 17.80 -17.41
N MET A 303 11.92 17.41 -18.55
CA MET A 303 10.57 17.84 -18.91
C MET A 303 9.54 17.28 -17.93
N LEU A 304 9.68 16.02 -17.51
CA LEU A 304 8.79 15.40 -16.52
C LEU A 304 8.83 16.13 -15.18
N VAL A 305 10.02 16.34 -14.61
CA VAL A 305 10.16 17.04 -13.32
C VAL A 305 9.63 18.46 -13.43
N ARG A 306 10.00 19.20 -14.49
CA ARG A 306 9.50 20.55 -14.74
C ARG A 306 7.97 20.58 -14.79
N PHE A 307 7.37 19.64 -15.52
CA PHE A 307 5.92 19.51 -15.62
C PHE A 307 5.27 19.26 -14.25
N ILE A 308 5.72 18.25 -13.50
CA ILE A 308 5.14 17.92 -12.18
C ILE A 308 5.19 19.13 -11.25
N LEU A 309 6.33 19.82 -11.19
CA LEU A 309 6.50 20.96 -10.28
C LEU A 309 5.67 22.18 -10.70
N ILE A 310 5.58 22.45 -12.00
CA ILE A 310 4.67 23.49 -12.51
C ILE A 310 3.23 23.14 -12.15
N GLN A 311 2.79 21.91 -12.36
CA GLN A 311 1.43 21.49 -12.02
C GLN A 311 1.17 21.57 -10.51
N ALA A 312 2.10 21.12 -9.68
CA ALA A 312 2.01 21.24 -8.23
C ALA A 312 1.84 22.71 -7.79
N SER A 313 2.61 23.63 -8.38
CA SER A 313 2.45 25.06 -8.10
C SER A 313 1.14 25.66 -8.64
N THR A 314 0.69 25.20 -9.81
CA THR A 314 -0.47 25.76 -10.53
C THR A 314 -1.77 25.37 -9.85
N TYR A 315 -1.87 24.12 -9.40
CA TYR A 315 -3.04 23.59 -8.71
C TYR A 315 -2.92 23.65 -7.18
N ASN A 316 -1.84 24.26 -6.65
CA ASN A 316 -1.58 24.42 -5.22
C ASN A 316 -1.58 23.08 -4.46
N PHE A 317 -0.94 22.05 -5.03
CA PHE A 317 -0.74 20.77 -4.37
C PHE A 317 0.34 20.90 -3.30
N ASP A 318 0.09 20.33 -2.12
CA ASP A 318 1.10 20.19 -1.06
C ASP A 318 2.04 19.01 -1.35
N LEU A 319 2.66 19.00 -2.53
CA LEU A 319 3.57 17.94 -2.95
C LEU A 319 4.86 18.03 -2.12
N ARG A 320 4.91 17.27 -1.03
CA ARG A 320 6.05 17.20 -0.10
C ARG A 320 7.18 16.31 -0.59
N PHE A 321 6.83 15.25 -1.31
CA PHE A 321 7.78 14.24 -1.76
C PHE A 321 7.52 13.84 -3.21
N LEU A 322 8.57 13.88 -4.02
CA LEU A 322 8.61 13.36 -5.37
C LEU A 322 9.73 12.32 -5.46
N CYS A 323 9.37 11.07 -5.72
CA CYS A 323 10.28 9.94 -5.86
C CYS A 323 10.32 9.46 -7.31
N LEU A 324 11.48 9.59 -7.95
CA LEU A 324 11.70 9.18 -9.33
C LEU A 324 12.51 7.89 -9.33
N SER A 325 11.90 6.77 -9.71
CA SER A 325 12.63 5.51 -9.93
C SER A 325 13.23 5.53 -11.34
N ILE A 326 14.56 5.46 -11.42
CA ILE A 326 15.33 5.57 -12.65
C ILE A 326 16.44 4.53 -12.63
N GLN A 327 16.50 3.68 -13.66
CA GLN A 327 17.60 2.74 -13.79
C GLN A 327 18.92 3.49 -13.92
N ASN A 328 19.90 3.16 -13.06
CA ASN A 328 21.21 3.81 -12.99
C ASN A 328 21.16 5.32 -12.63
N ALA A 329 20.20 5.70 -11.76
CA ALA A 329 20.20 7.02 -11.15
C ALA A 329 21.58 7.34 -10.54
N ASN A 330 22.03 8.58 -10.68
CA ASN A 330 23.33 9.01 -10.18
C ASN A 330 23.33 10.49 -9.82
N GLU A 331 24.40 10.91 -9.14
CA GLU A 331 24.60 12.29 -8.68
C GLU A 331 24.70 13.32 -9.82
N ASP A 332 25.07 12.90 -11.03
CA ASP A 332 25.07 13.81 -12.18
C ASP A 332 23.65 14.20 -12.61
N MET A 333 22.73 13.24 -12.61
CA MET A 333 21.31 13.50 -12.84
C MET A 333 20.74 14.42 -11.76
N VAL A 334 21.08 14.18 -10.50
CA VAL A 334 20.67 15.04 -9.36
C VAL A 334 21.14 16.48 -9.57
N ARG A 335 22.42 16.70 -9.89
CA ARG A 335 22.96 18.05 -10.16
C ARG A 335 22.26 18.74 -11.34
N LYS A 336 21.93 17.98 -12.39
CA LYS A 336 21.20 18.51 -13.56
C LYS A 336 19.77 18.93 -13.20
N LEU A 337 19.10 18.17 -12.35
CA LEU A 337 17.75 18.50 -11.86
C LEU A 337 17.77 19.67 -10.87
N GLN A 338 18.70 19.69 -9.93
CA GLN A 338 18.92 20.83 -9.02
C GLN A 338 19.11 22.12 -9.82
N LYS A 339 20.02 22.12 -10.81
CA LYS A 339 20.26 23.29 -11.67
C LYS A 339 18.99 23.74 -12.40
N LEU A 340 18.18 22.80 -12.91
CA LEU A 340 16.90 23.10 -13.56
C LEU A 340 15.95 23.82 -12.61
N ILE A 341 15.73 23.23 -11.42
CA ILE A 341 14.81 23.75 -10.40
C ILE A 341 15.25 25.14 -9.93
N ASP A 342 16.55 25.33 -9.68
CA ASP A 342 17.10 26.61 -9.22
C ASP A 342 17.03 27.70 -10.30
N THR A 343 17.34 27.35 -11.55
CA THR A 343 17.34 28.31 -12.67
C THR A 343 15.93 28.79 -13.00
N GLU A 344 14.96 27.87 -12.98
CA GLU A 344 13.57 28.16 -13.30
C GLU A 344 12.74 28.54 -12.06
N LYS A 345 13.34 28.52 -10.87
CA LYS A 345 12.69 28.80 -9.57
C LYS A 345 11.42 27.97 -9.34
N LEU A 346 11.49 26.68 -9.69
CA LEU A 346 10.31 25.78 -9.62
C LEU A 346 9.91 25.42 -8.18
N LEU A 347 10.88 25.43 -7.25
CA LEU A 347 10.65 25.13 -5.83
C LEU A 347 11.59 25.98 -4.97
N SER A 348 11.13 26.32 -3.77
CA SER A 348 11.93 26.93 -2.70
C SER A 348 12.08 25.94 -1.54
N ASN A 349 13.21 26.00 -0.82
CA ASN A 349 13.46 25.19 0.39
C ASN A 349 13.22 23.70 0.15
N TYR A 350 14.08 23.09 -0.67
CA TYR A 350 13.97 21.69 -1.02
C TYR A 350 15.31 20.97 -0.84
N MET A 351 15.21 19.65 -0.70
CA MET A 351 16.31 18.72 -0.70
C MET A 351 16.13 17.75 -1.87
N ILE A 352 17.18 17.53 -2.65
CA ILE A 352 17.23 16.47 -3.66
C ILE A 352 18.42 15.54 -3.39
N LYS A 353 18.20 14.23 -3.47
CA LYS A 353 19.24 13.21 -3.21
C LYS A 353 19.07 11.98 -4.11
N CYS A 354 20.18 11.33 -4.42
CA CYS A 354 20.18 9.99 -5.03
C CYS A 354 20.24 8.92 -3.93
N ILE A 355 19.34 7.95 -3.97
CA ILE A 355 19.33 6.79 -3.08
C ILE A 355 19.13 5.55 -3.94
N GLY A 356 20.24 4.90 -4.31
CA GLY A 356 20.20 3.79 -5.25
C GLY A 356 19.71 4.20 -6.63
N ASN A 357 18.68 3.50 -7.12
CA ASN A 357 17.99 3.82 -8.38
C ASN A 357 16.88 4.88 -8.19
N HIS A 358 16.82 5.57 -7.06
CA HIS A 358 15.81 6.59 -6.81
C HIS A 358 16.44 7.97 -6.70
N ILE A 359 15.82 8.96 -7.36
CA ILE A 359 16.05 10.37 -7.07
C ILE A 359 14.87 10.85 -6.24
N LEU A 360 15.15 11.27 -5.02
CA LEU A 360 14.14 11.80 -4.11
C LEU A 360 14.26 13.32 -4.05
N LEU A 361 13.16 14.00 -4.25
CA LEU A 361 12.98 15.42 -3.99
C LEU A 361 11.98 15.60 -2.84
N LYS A 362 12.37 16.40 -1.84
CA LYS A 362 11.56 16.75 -0.67
C LYS A 362 11.46 18.27 -0.55
N SER A 363 10.27 18.82 -0.44
CA SER A 363 10.02 20.22 -0.05
C SER A 363 9.76 20.32 1.46
N ASP A 364 10.16 21.45 2.05
CA ASP A 364 9.96 21.76 3.47
C ASP A 364 8.57 22.34 3.78
#